data_AF-A0A3P2RAP4-F1
#
_entry.id   AF-A0A3P2RAP4-F1
#
_cell.length_a   1.000
_cell.length_b   1.000
_cell.length_c   1.000
_cell.angle_alpha   90.00
_cell.angle_beta   90.00
_cell.angle_gamma   90.00
#
_symmetry.space_group_name_H-M   'P 1'
#
loop_
_entity.id
_entity.type
_entity.pdbx_description
1 polymer ?
#
loop_
_entity_poly.entity_id
_entity_poly.type
_entity_poly.pdbx_seq_one_letter_code
_entity_poly.pdbx_strand_id
1 'polypeptide(L)' 'MKQLNIHFILDTEHGDKKFTWKLNHADDQLTPETLKEALKALVNCKWLTDAKGHVLWPKVKRVEAAYASTQLSERVLIEL' A
#
# COMPACT_ATOMS: atom_id res chain seq x y z
N MET A 1 7.54 11.29 -14.75
CA MET A 1 6.30 10.91 -14.05
C MET A 1 6.59 9.73 -13.15
N LYS A 2 6.32 9.84 -11.85
CA LYS A 2 6.58 8.76 -10.89
C LYS A 2 5.31 7.93 -10.71
N GLN A 3 5.44 6.61 -10.74
CA GLN A 3 4.39 5.67 -10.34
C GLN A 3 4.60 5.35 -8.87
N LEU A 4 3.54 5.42 -8.06
CA LEU A 4 3.56 5.00 -6.66
C LEU A 4 2.92 3.61 -6.56
N ASN A 5 3.66 2.65 -6.02
CA ASN A 5 3.14 1.33 -5.72
C ASN A 5 2.80 1.27 -4.23
N ILE A 6 1.54 1.03 -3.92
CA ILE A 6 1.07 0.71 -2.57
C ILE A 6 0.90 -0.80 -2.52
N HIS A 7 1.59 -1.47 -1.61
CA HIS A 7 1.45 -2.89 -1.41
C HIS A 7 0.78 -3.20 -0.07
N PHE A 8 -0.21 -4.08 -0.12
CA PHE A 8 -0.90 -4.65 1.02
C PHE A 8 -0.36 -6.07 1.21
N ILE A 9 0.17 -6.36 2.38
CA ILE A 9 0.66 -7.68 2.76
C ILE A 9 -0.41 -8.35 3.60
N LEU A 10 -0.90 -9.49 3.12
CA LEU A 10 -1.97 -10.25 3.73
C LEU A 10 -1.42 -11.52 4.35
N ASP A 11 -1.83 -11.81 5.58
CA ASP A 11 -1.71 -13.13 6.17
C ASP A 11 -2.66 -14.10 5.47
N THR A 12 -2.12 -15.19 4.92
CA THR A 12 -2.93 -16.27 4.40
C THR A 12 -2.43 -17.60 4.98
N GLU A 13 -3.29 -18.62 4.93
CA GLU A 13 -2.97 -19.98 5.40
C GLU A 13 -1.74 -20.59 4.70
N HIS A 14 -1.33 -20.04 3.56
CA HIS A 14 -0.16 -20.46 2.78
C HIS A 14 1.02 -19.48 2.86
N GLY A 15 1.01 -18.54 3.82
CA GLY A 15 2.02 -17.50 4.01
C GLY A 15 1.58 -16.12 3.53
N ASP A 16 2.53 -15.18 3.51
CA ASP A 16 2.24 -13.78 3.18
C ASP A 16 1.93 -13.61 1.68
N LYS A 17 0.79 -13.01 1.37
CA LYS A 17 0.41 -12.63 0.01
C LYS A 17 0.56 -11.12 -0.18
N LYS A 18 1.15 -10.72 -1.30
CA LYS A 18 1.34 -9.30 -1.65
C LYS A 18 0.31 -8.86 -2.70
N PHE A 19 -0.49 -7.85 -2.39
CA PHE A 19 -1.41 -7.21 -3.32
C PHE A 19 -0.94 -5.79 -3.61
N THR A 20 -0.91 -5.36 -4.88
CA THR A 20 -0.30 -4.07 -5.27
C THR A 20 -1.30 -3.19 -5.99
N TRP A 21 -1.50 -1.98 -5.47
CA TRP A 21 -2.14 -0.87 -6.17
C TRP A 21 -1.09 0.04 -6.78
N LYS A 22 -1.25 0.32 -8.07
CA LYS A 22 -0.36 1.21 -8.83
C LYS A 22 -1.09 2.52 -9.07
N LEU A 23 -0.61 3.59 -8.44
CA LEU A 23 -1.05 4.94 -8.75
C LEU A 23 -0.09 5.54 -9.78
N ASN A 24 -0.62 5.73 -10.98
CA ASN A 24 0.05 6.49 -12.04
C ASN A 24 -0.16 7.98 -11.77
N HIS A 25 0.79 8.83 -12.20
CA HIS A 25 0.76 10.27 -11.98
C HIS A 25 0.75 10.69 -10.50
N ALA A 26 1.48 9.96 -9.65
CA ALA A 26 1.71 10.43 -8.28
C ALA A 26 2.48 11.77 -8.34
N ASP A 27 1.93 12.79 -7.68
CA ASP A 27 2.48 14.15 -7.66
C ASP A 27 3.91 14.14 -7.10
N ASP A 28 4.81 14.93 -7.68
CA ASP A 28 6.19 15.07 -7.23
C ASP A 28 6.30 15.70 -5.83
N GLN A 29 5.23 16.29 -5.30
CA GLN A 29 5.15 16.90 -3.97
C GLN A 29 4.76 15.93 -2.83
N LEU A 30 4.53 14.65 -3.12
CA LEU A 30 4.21 13.65 -2.08
C LEU A 30 5.47 13.30 -1.26
N THR A 31 5.66 14.00 -0.15
CA THR A 31 6.70 13.71 0.84
C THR A 31 6.42 12.39 1.57
N PRO A 32 7.46 11.74 2.16
CA PRO A 32 7.27 10.53 2.97
C PRO A 32 6.26 10.71 4.11
N GLU A 33 6.20 11.88 4.74
CA GLU A 33 5.27 12.20 5.82
C GLU A 33 3.82 12.26 5.34
N THR A 34 3.56 12.99 4.25
CA THR A 34 2.22 13.07 3.64
C THR A 34 1.75 11.69 3.18
N LEU A 35 2.66 10.89 2.61
CA LEU A 35 2.37 9.51 2.23
C LEU A 35 2.04 8.64 3.45
N LYS A 36 2.73 8.82 4.58
CA LYS A 36 2.45 8.10 5.83
C LYS A 36 1.06 8.43 6.37
N GLU A 37 0.67 9.70 6.40
CA GLU A 37 -0.67 10.10 6.84
C GLU A 37 -1.76 9.58 5.89
N ALA A 38 -1.53 9.62 4.57
CA ALA A 38 -2.43 9.05 3.58
C ALA A 38 -2.61 7.53 3.76
N LEU A 39 -1.52 6.79 4.00
CA LEU A 39 -1.59 5.36 4.28
C LEU A 39 -2.32 5.07 5.60
N LYS A 40 -2.14 5.89 6.65
CA LYS A 40 -2.91 5.74 7.90
C LYS A 40 -4.41 5.95 7.66
N ALA A 41 -4.78 6.96 6.90
CA ALA A 41 -6.18 7.21 6.56
C ALA A 41 -6.77 6.03 5.77
N LEU A 42 -6.02 5.53 4.77
CA LEU A 42 -6.40 4.35 3.99
C LEU A 42 -6.61 3.11 4.87
N VAL A 43 -5.70 2.90 5.82
CA VAL A 43 -5.76 1.83 6.82
C VAL A 43 -7.02 1.92 7.69
N ASN A 44 -7.39 3.11 8.11
CA ASN A 44 -8.57 3.32 8.94
C ASN A 44 -9.88 3.06 8.19
N CYS A 45 -9.89 3.17 6.86
CA CYS A 45 -11.08 2.91 6.06
C CYS A 45 -11.43 1.41 5.96
N LYS A 46 -10.50 0.51 6.31
CA LYS A 46 -10.72 -0.95 6.42
C LYS A 46 -11.37 -1.65 5.22
N TRP A 47 -11.00 -1.24 4.01
CA TRP A 47 -11.67 -1.64 2.77
C TRP A 47 -10.63 -2.08 1.73
N LEU A 48 -10.45 -3.39 1.60
CA LEU A 48 -9.66 -4.00 0.54
C LEU A 48 -10.44 -5.22 0.08
N THR A 49 -10.66 -5.36 -1.23
CA THR A 49 -11.33 -6.53 -1.81
C THR A 49 -10.48 -7.15 -2.90
N ASP A 50 -10.66 -8.44 -3.14
CA ASP A 50 -10.13 -9.08 -4.34
C ASP A 50 -10.97 -8.71 -5.59
N ALA A 51 -10.56 -9.20 -6.76
CA ALA A 51 -11.29 -9.00 -8.02
C ALA A 51 -12.69 -9.64 -8.05
N LYS A 52 -13.01 -10.52 -7.10
CA LYS A 52 -14.31 -11.17 -6.94
C LYS A 52 -15.19 -10.47 -5.90
N GLY A 53 -14.70 -9.39 -5.27
CA GLY A 53 -15.41 -8.63 -4.25
C GLY A 53 -15.29 -9.21 -2.83
N HIS A 54 -14.45 -10.22 -2.60
CA HIS A 54 -14.24 -10.73 -1.24
C HIS A 54 -13.42 -9.76 -0.42
N VAL A 55 -13.88 -9.45 0.80
CA VAL A 55 -13.16 -8.57 1.72
C VAL A 55 -11.88 -9.26 2.19
N LEU A 56 -10.76 -8.62 1.89
CA LEU A 56 -9.41 -9.02 2.25
C LEU A 56 -8.90 -8.31 3.51
N TRP A 57 -9.55 -7.22 3.92
CA TRP A 57 -9.06 -6.34 4.98
C TRP A 57 -8.68 -7.03 6.30
N PRO A 58 -9.49 -7.95 6.87
CA PRO A 58 -9.13 -8.64 8.11
C PRO A 58 -7.81 -9.42 8.05
N LYS A 59 -7.32 -9.70 6.84
CA LYS A 59 -6.07 -10.42 6.61
C LYS A 59 -4.88 -9.51 6.41
N VAL A 60 -5.07 -8.19 6.24
CA VAL A 60 -3.97 -7.26 6.02
C VAL A 60 -3.17 -7.07 7.30
N LYS A 61 -1.87 -7.39 7.26
CA LYS A 61 -0.93 -7.20 8.37
C LYS A 61 -0.10 -5.93 8.23
N ARG A 62 0.22 -5.56 6.99
CA ARG A 62 1.14 -4.47 6.70
C ARG A 62 0.75 -3.78 5.40
N VAL A 63 0.90 -2.46 5.37
CA VAL A 63 0.79 -1.65 4.16
C VAL A 63 2.10 -0.92 3.93
N GLU A 64 2.64 -1.03 2.73
CA GLU A 64 3.88 -0.39 2.30
C GLU A 64 3.62 0.49 1.06
N ALA A 65 4.32 1.60 0.91
CA ALA A 65 4.31 2.37 -0.32
C ALA A 65 5.74 2.71 -0.76
N ALA A 66 6.00 2.55 -2.05
CA ALA A 66 7.29 2.82 -2.69
C ALA A 66 7.10 3.34 -4.11
N TYR A 67 7.90 4.31 -4.54
CA TYR A 67 7.87 4.76 -5.94
C TYR A 67 8.57 3.74 -6.85
N ALA A 68 8.01 3.52 -8.03
CA ALA A 68 8.49 2.55 -9.01
C ALA A 68 9.83 2.93 -9.66
N SER A 69 10.25 4.20 -9.57
CA SER A 69 11.29 4.76 -10.45
C SER A 69 12.62 5.09 -9.79
N THR A 70 12.86 4.79 -8.51
CA THR A 70 14.21 4.85 -7.96
C THR A 70 14.45 3.68 -7.01
N GLN A 71 15.56 2.97 -7.22
CA GLN A 71 16.14 1.97 -6.31
C GLN A 71 16.40 2.50 -4.87
N LEU A 72 16.12 3.78 -4.61
CA LEU A 72 16.42 4.53 -3.38
C LEU A 72 15.20 5.28 -2.83
N SER A 73 13.99 5.03 -3.32
CA SER A 73 12.79 5.66 -2.73
C SER A 73 12.62 5.18 -1.29
N GLU A 74 12.63 6.12 -0.34
CA GLU A 74 12.29 5.82 1.06
C GLU A 74 10.93 5.15 1.12
N ARG A 75 10.94 3.89 1.57
CA ARG A 75 9.75 3.07 1.67
C ARG A 75 9.00 3.45 2.93
N VAL A 76 7.75 3.88 2.79
CA VAL A 76 6.87 4.16 3.92
C VAL A 76 6.14 2.86 4.28
N LEU A 77 6.12 2.50 5.57
CA LEU A 77 5.49 1.28 6.07
C LEU A 77 4.57 1.57 7.26
N ILE A 78 3.47 0.81 7.35
CA ILE A 78 2.54 0.79 8.49
C ILE A 78 2.23 -0.67 8.81
N GLU A 79 2.44 -1.07 10.06
CA GLU A 79 2.00 -2.35 10.61
C GLU A 79 0.65 -2.17 11.34
N LEU A 80 -0.21 -3.19 11.24
CA LEU A 80 -1.61 -3.16 11.71
C LEU A 80 -1.85 -4.03 12.94
#